data_AF-A0A7X9TS02-F1
#
_entry.id   AF-A0A7X9TS02-F1
#
_cell.length_a   1.000
_cell.length_b   1.000
_cell.length_c   1.000
_cell.angle_alpha   90.00
_cell.angle_beta   90.00
_cell.angle_gamma   90.00
#
_symmetry.space_group_name_H-M   'P 1'
#
loop_
_entity.id
_entity.type
_entity.pdbx_description
1 polymer ?
#
loop_
_entity_poly.entity_id
_entity_poly.type
_entity_poly.pdbx_seq_one_letter_code
_entity_poly.pdbx_strand_id
1 'polypeptide(L)'
;MLKSCVFLVSVLAACPLAHAQIFQRELGDFDLKLGTTPSRSMAQGLVKPTAPGSDAFHGGLDLSHDSGLYFGQFSPNMGLSPASTLEVDSYMGFKQPFDQTLGYEVGLIHYSYPKLSPLDSQAFYGGLNLLGNRFGVSFSHDPDRQDSTLFADLGGTQPFGIGVSMKYTTHQLGTPTSVDGGAISSFSDWSVQLSRAWKGVDLDLIYSDSSLSGGDCSAYSGHNSQCDGLLTLKAVRSFY
;
A
#
# COMPACT_ATOMS: atom_id res chain seq x y z
N MET A 1 -50.77 -8.39 12.50
CA MET A 1 -50.43 -7.76 11.20
C MET A 1 -48.91 -7.73 11.08
N LEU A 2 -48.32 -8.80 10.56
CA LEU A 2 -46.88 -8.96 10.39
C LEU A 2 -46.54 -8.48 8.97
N LYS A 3 -45.82 -7.36 8.83
CA LYS A 3 -45.37 -6.87 7.51
C LYS A 3 -43.97 -7.39 7.24
N SER A 4 -43.86 -8.17 6.16
CA SER A 4 -42.63 -8.66 5.55
C SER A 4 -41.66 -7.52 5.24
N CYS A 5 -40.44 -7.62 5.76
CA CYS A 5 -39.27 -6.92 5.22
C CYS A 5 -38.40 -7.94 4.47
N VAL A 6 -38.75 -8.19 3.21
CA VAL A 6 -37.85 -8.80 2.24
C VAL A 6 -37.38 -7.66 1.35
N PHE A 7 -36.12 -7.24 1.50
CA PHE A 7 -35.49 -6.32 0.57
C PHE A 7 -34.12 -6.87 0.13
N LEU A 8 -34.11 -7.24 -1.16
CA LEU A 8 -33.01 -7.19 -2.13
C LEU A 8 -31.65 -7.80 -1.75
N VAL A 9 -31.48 -9.09 -2.09
CA VAL A 9 -30.19 -9.68 -2.47
C VAL A 9 -30.35 -10.24 -3.88
N SER A 10 -30.27 -9.39 -4.90
CA SER A 10 -30.32 -9.86 -6.30
C SER A 10 -29.88 -8.77 -7.29
N VAL A 11 -28.63 -8.30 -7.19
CA VAL A 11 -27.93 -7.63 -8.31
C VAL A 11 -26.45 -8.03 -8.32
N LEU A 12 -26.16 -9.32 -8.43
CA LEU A 12 -24.79 -9.84 -8.63
C LEU A 12 -24.68 -10.81 -9.82
N ALA A 13 -25.73 -10.99 -10.61
CA ALA A 13 -25.82 -12.06 -11.61
C ALA A 13 -25.94 -11.59 -13.07
N ALA A 14 -25.53 -10.36 -13.38
CA ALA A 14 -25.55 -9.87 -14.76
C ALA A 14 -24.43 -8.87 -15.05
N CYS A 15 -23.17 -9.28 -14.89
CA CYS A 15 -22.11 -8.70 -15.70
C CYS A 15 -21.80 -9.71 -16.83
N PRO A 16 -21.90 -9.32 -18.11
CA PRO A 16 -21.34 -10.15 -19.16
C PRO A 16 -19.85 -10.34 -18.88
N LEU A 17 -19.34 -11.52 -19.22
CA LEU A 17 -17.91 -11.87 -19.18
C LEU A 17 -17.12 -10.93 -20.09
N ALA A 18 -16.85 -9.71 -19.61
CA ALA A 18 -15.79 -8.88 -20.13
C ALA A 18 -14.49 -9.61 -19.82
N HIS A 19 -13.93 -10.29 -20.82
CA HIS A 19 -12.57 -10.80 -20.77
C HIS A 19 -11.66 -9.57 -20.82
N ALA A 20 -11.35 -8.99 -19.67
CA ALA A 20 -10.36 -7.92 -19.62
C ALA A 20 -8.98 -8.57 -19.75
N GLN A 21 -8.24 -8.16 -20.78
CA GLN A 21 -6.88 -8.60 -20.99
C GLN A 21 -5.95 -7.79 -20.08
N ILE A 22 -4.97 -8.44 -19.44
CA ILE A 22 -3.78 -7.71 -18.95
C ILE A 22 -3.20 -7.00 -20.17
N PHE A 23 -3.20 -5.66 -20.19
CA PHE A 23 -2.50 -4.92 -21.23
C PHE A 23 -1.01 -4.92 -20.88
N GLN A 24 -0.40 -6.09 -21.04
CA GLN A 24 1.05 -6.22 -21.08
C GLN A 24 1.46 -6.07 -22.53
N ARG A 25 2.26 -5.03 -22.79
CA ARG A 25 2.78 -4.76 -24.12
C ARG A 25 4.25 -4.42 -23.99
N GLU A 26 5.04 -4.98 -24.89
CA GLU A 26 6.42 -4.55 -25.05
C GLU A 26 6.45 -3.09 -25.52
N LEU A 27 7.15 -2.24 -24.77
CA LEU A 27 7.49 -0.88 -25.18
C LEU A 27 8.99 -0.82 -25.43
N GLY A 28 9.42 -1.32 -26.58
CA GLY A 28 10.83 -1.63 -26.82
C GLY A 28 11.23 -2.87 -26.03
N ASP A 29 12.30 -2.78 -25.25
CA ASP A 29 12.80 -3.87 -24.39
C ASP A 29 12.16 -3.87 -22.97
N PHE A 30 11.07 -3.10 -22.79
CA PHE A 30 10.38 -2.97 -21.51
C PHE A 30 9.03 -3.66 -21.52
N ASP A 31 8.81 -4.47 -20.48
CA ASP A 31 7.52 -4.98 -20.06
C ASP A 31 6.68 -3.88 -19.41
N LEU A 32 5.62 -3.44 -20.09
CA LEU A 32 4.61 -2.56 -19.51
C LEU A 32 3.54 -3.38 -18.77
N LYS A 33 3.20 -3.01 -17.53
CA LYS A 33 2.10 -3.60 -16.75
C LYS A 33 1.20 -2.49 -16.23
N LEU A 34 -0.11 -2.69 -16.37
CA LEU A 34 -1.12 -1.84 -15.75
C LEU A 34 -1.94 -2.68 -14.77
N GLY A 35 -2.23 -2.13 -13.60
CA GLY A 35 -2.99 -2.87 -12.60
C GLY A 35 -3.63 -1.98 -11.55
N THR A 36 -4.67 -2.51 -10.91
CA THR A 36 -5.31 -1.93 -9.73
C THR A 36 -4.58 -2.30 -8.44
N THR A 37 -3.63 -3.24 -8.51
CA THR A 37 -2.73 -3.59 -7.41
C THR A 37 -1.32 -3.16 -7.76
N PRO A 38 -0.52 -2.63 -6.81
CA PRO A 38 0.89 -2.33 -7.08
C PRO A 38 1.60 -3.58 -7.61
N SER A 39 2.30 -3.47 -8.74
CA SER A 39 2.56 -4.64 -9.59
C SER A 39 3.83 -5.44 -9.25
N ARG A 40 4.17 -5.50 -7.96
CA ARG A 40 5.27 -6.28 -7.36
C ARG A 40 6.61 -5.53 -7.35
N SER A 41 6.84 -4.81 -6.27
CA SER A 41 8.13 -4.27 -5.86
C SER A 41 8.15 -4.19 -4.33
N MET A 42 9.31 -3.95 -3.74
CA MET A 42 9.41 -3.61 -2.32
C MET A 42 8.73 -2.27 -2.00
N ALA A 43 8.62 -1.38 -3.00
CA ALA A 43 7.86 -0.13 -2.91
C ALA A 43 6.37 -0.37 -2.59
N GLN A 44 5.78 -1.49 -3.02
CA GLN A 44 4.41 -1.87 -2.65
C GLN A 44 4.21 -1.96 -1.13
N GLY A 45 5.20 -2.49 -0.40
CA GLY A 45 5.13 -2.60 1.06
C GLY A 45 5.09 -1.24 1.75
N LEU A 46 5.43 -0.17 1.03
CA LEU A 46 5.49 1.20 1.53
C LEU A 46 4.26 2.02 1.15
N VAL A 47 3.46 1.56 0.19
CA VAL A 47 2.20 2.20 -0.17
C VAL A 47 1.33 2.30 1.08
N LYS A 48 0.92 3.52 1.39
CA LYS A 48 0.18 3.83 2.62
C LYS A 48 -1.26 3.34 2.47
N PRO A 49 -1.83 2.69 3.49
CA PRO A 49 -3.26 2.36 3.49
C PRO A 49 -4.08 3.63 3.36
N THR A 50 -5.10 3.60 2.51
CA THR A 50 -6.03 4.71 2.36
C THR A 50 -7.01 4.77 3.52
N ALA A 51 -7.34 6.00 3.96
CA ALA A 51 -8.33 6.21 5.01
C ALA A 51 -9.73 5.68 4.58
N PRO A 52 -10.52 5.13 5.51
CA PRO A 52 -11.91 4.74 5.24
C PRO A 52 -12.70 5.89 4.61
N GLY A 53 -13.40 5.62 3.50
CA GLY A 53 -14.23 6.61 2.81
C GLY A 53 -13.48 7.51 1.82
N SER A 54 -12.16 7.34 1.66
CA SER A 54 -11.46 7.85 0.48
C SER A 54 -11.71 6.94 -0.72
N ASP A 55 -11.77 7.49 -1.94
CA ASP A 55 -12.30 6.76 -3.10
C ASP A 55 -11.65 5.40 -3.33
N ALA A 56 -12.48 4.44 -3.73
CA ALA A 56 -12.07 3.07 -4.04
C ALA A 56 -11.24 2.94 -5.34
N PHE A 57 -11.01 4.03 -6.09
CA PHE A 57 -10.23 3.97 -7.31
C PHE A 57 -8.75 4.14 -7.03
N HIS A 58 -8.00 3.08 -7.32
CA HIS A 58 -6.56 2.98 -7.15
C HIS A 58 -6.00 2.18 -8.33
N GLY A 59 -4.75 2.44 -8.67
CA GLY A 59 -4.08 1.74 -9.75
C GLY A 59 -2.76 2.36 -10.12
N GLY A 60 -2.03 1.65 -10.97
CA GLY A 60 -0.71 2.04 -11.37
C GLY A 60 -0.27 1.41 -12.67
N LEU A 61 0.89 1.87 -13.08
CA LEU A 61 1.59 1.47 -14.28
C LEU A 61 3.04 1.20 -13.93
N ASP A 62 3.59 0.12 -14.47
CA ASP A 62 4.95 -0.32 -14.24
C ASP A 62 5.63 -0.68 -15.55
N LEU A 63 6.89 -0.30 -15.67
CA LEU A 63 7.81 -0.65 -16.74
C LEU A 63 8.95 -1.44 -16.12
N SER A 64 9.19 -2.67 -16.60
CA SER A 64 10.31 -3.52 -16.17
C SER A 64 11.18 -3.88 -17.37
N HIS A 65 12.49 -3.92 -17.19
CA HIS A 65 13.45 -4.37 -18.19
C HIS A 65 14.15 -5.64 -17.72
N ASP A 66 14.55 -6.51 -18.65
CA ASP A 66 15.26 -7.77 -18.36
C ASP A 66 16.59 -7.58 -17.63
N SER A 67 17.18 -6.37 -17.71
CA SER A 67 18.37 -6.02 -16.93
C SER A 67 18.11 -5.92 -15.43
N GLY A 68 16.85 -5.86 -15.00
CA GLY A 68 16.45 -5.63 -13.61
C GLY A 68 16.01 -4.20 -13.31
N LEU A 69 16.21 -3.25 -14.23
CA LEU A 69 15.72 -1.89 -14.09
C LEU A 69 14.20 -1.84 -14.16
N TYR A 70 13.58 -1.01 -13.31
CA TYR A 70 12.15 -0.72 -13.40
C TYR A 70 11.82 0.72 -13.02
N PHE A 71 10.69 1.18 -13.54
CA PHE A 71 10.06 2.46 -13.27
C PHE A 71 8.57 2.22 -13.11
N GLY A 72 7.93 2.88 -12.16
CA GLY A 72 6.50 2.73 -11.99
C GLY A 72 5.87 3.92 -11.30
N GLN A 73 4.57 3.97 -11.41
CA GLN A 73 3.73 4.92 -10.73
C GLN A 73 2.50 4.21 -10.20
N PHE A 74 2.18 4.42 -8.94
CA PHE A 74 0.98 3.88 -8.31
C PHE A 74 0.24 4.99 -7.58
N SER A 75 -1.08 5.05 -7.77
CA SER A 75 -1.94 5.95 -7.00
C SER A 75 -2.77 5.11 -6.04
N PRO A 76 -2.48 5.14 -4.72
CA PRO A 76 -3.32 4.49 -3.73
C PRO A 76 -4.67 5.18 -3.58
N ASN A 77 -4.75 6.47 -3.92
CA ASN A 77 -5.95 7.28 -3.87
C ASN A 77 -5.97 8.28 -5.02
N MET A 78 -6.96 8.18 -5.91
CA MET A 78 -7.05 9.09 -7.06
C MET A 78 -7.74 10.43 -6.78
N GLY A 79 -8.17 10.71 -5.55
CA GLY A 79 -8.67 12.04 -5.18
C GLY A 79 -9.98 12.46 -5.88
N LEU A 80 -10.85 11.50 -6.22
CA LEU A 80 -12.05 11.73 -7.06
C LEU A 80 -13.24 12.32 -6.28
N SER A 81 -13.20 12.25 -4.97
CA SER A 81 -14.21 12.72 -4.03
C SER A 81 -13.66 13.89 -3.22
N PRO A 82 -14.55 14.79 -2.75
CA PRO A 82 -14.14 15.93 -1.92
C PRO A 82 -13.46 15.53 -0.60
N ALA A 83 -13.71 14.31 -0.11
CA ALA A 83 -13.13 13.79 1.13
C ALA A 83 -11.77 13.10 0.92
N SER A 84 -11.29 13.02 -0.32
CA SER A 84 -10.07 12.30 -0.68
C SER A 84 -9.01 13.24 -1.25
N THR A 85 -7.76 12.96 -0.92
CA THR A 85 -6.62 13.67 -1.50
C THR A 85 -5.86 12.74 -2.42
N LEU A 86 -5.64 13.20 -3.65
CA LEU A 86 -4.84 12.52 -4.65
C LEU A 86 -3.42 12.30 -4.12
N GLU A 87 -2.99 11.04 -4.17
CA GLU A 87 -1.63 10.60 -3.88
C GLU A 87 -1.10 9.87 -5.11
N VAL A 88 0.13 10.21 -5.50
CA VAL A 88 0.82 9.62 -6.64
C VAL A 88 2.21 9.22 -6.19
N ASP A 89 2.43 7.91 -6.12
CA ASP A 89 3.70 7.32 -5.72
C ASP A 89 4.48 6.97 -6.97
N SER A 90 5.58 7.68 -7.22
CA SER A 90 6.45 7.40 -8.35
C SER A 90 7.73 6.72 -7.86
N TYR A 91 8.11 5.62 -8.48
CA TYR A 91 9.27 4.86 -8.04
C TYR A 91 10.12 4.36 -9.20
N MET A 92 11.39 4.16 -8.92
CA MET A 92 12.34 3.51 -9.80
C MET A 92 13.29 2.66 -8.98
N GLY A 93 13.82 1.60 -9.58
CA GLY A 93 14.75 0.75 -8.88
C GLY A 93 15.40 -0.30 -9.76
N PHE A 94 16.12 -1.18 -9.08
CA PHE A 94 16.83 -2.29 -9.67
C PHE A 94 16.56 -3.54 -8.83
N LYS A 95 16.07 -4.59 -9.49
CA LYS A 95 15.88 -5.91 -8.90
C LYS A 95 16.83 -6.90 -9.55
N GLN A 96 17.45 -7.75 -8.75
CA GLN A 96 18.31 -8.82 -9.26
C GLN A 96 17.97 -10.13 -8.56
N PRO A 97 17.35 -11.08 -9.29
CA PRO A 97 17.27 -12.45 -8.83
C PRO A 97 18.63 -13.14 -8.99
N PHE A 98 19.06 -13.85 -7.95
CA PHE A 98 20.18 -14.80 -8.06
C PHE A 98 19.68 -16.15 -8.56
N ASP A 99 18.53 -16.57 -8.05
CA ASP A 99 17.79 -17.75 -8.48
C ASP A 99 16.28 -17.54 -8.27
N GLN A 100 15.50 -18.64 -8.29
CA GLN A 100 14.05 -18.60 -8.11
C GLN A 100 13.60 -18.24 -6.68
N THR A 101 14.53 -18.25 -5.72
CA THR A 101 14.28 -18.15 -4.28
C THR A 101 14.98 -16.98 -3.63
N LEU A 102 16.15 -16.57 -4.13
CA LEU A 102 16.97 -15.51 -3.59
C LEU A 102 17.09 -14.37 -4.59
N GLY A 103 16.85 -13.15 -4.13
CA GLY A 103 17.08 -11.95 -4.90
C GLY A 103 17.13 -10.72 -3.99
N TYR A 104 17.63 -9.62 -4.52
CA TYR A 104 17.57 -8.33 -3.85
C TYR A 104 16.91 -7.28 -4.73
N GLU A 105 16.42 -6.24 -4.08
CA GLU A 105 15.85 -5.07 -4.72
C GLU A 105 16.34 -3.83 -3.99
N VAL A 106 16.66 -2.79 -4.74
CA VAL A 106 16.94 -1.45 -4.20
C VAL A 106 16.25 -0.42 -5.08
N GLY A 107 15.75 0.65 -4.47
CA GLY A 107 15.05 1.67 -5.21
C GLY A 107 14.79 2.93 -4.42
N LEU A 108 14.11 3.82 -5.12
CA LEU A 108 13.68 5.13 -4.68
C LEU A 108 12.18 5.23 -4.94
N ILE A 109 11.47 5.84 -4.00
CA ILE A 109 10.06 6.17 -4.13
C ILE A 109 9.87 7.63 -3.71
N HIS A 110 9.08 8.35 -4.50
CA HIS A 110 8.65 9.70 -4.24
C HIS A 110 7.13 9.71 -4.10
N TYR A 111 6.64 10.16 -2.96
CA TYR A 111 5.22 10.34 -2.68
C TYR A 111 4.86 11.78 -3.00
N SER A 112 3.94 11.98 -3.93
CA SER A 112 3.45 13.31 -4.31
C SER A 112 1.99 13.48 -3.93
N TYR A 113 1.68 14.61 -3.29
CA TYR A 113 0.32 15.02 -2.93
C TYR A 113 0.00 16.36 -3.63
N PRO A 114 -0.52 16.36 -4.86
CA PRO A 114 -0.65 17.60 -5.66
C PRO A 114 -1.46 18.73 -5.02
N LYS A 115 -2.39 18.40 -4.12
CA LYS A 115 -3.20 19.38 -3.37
C LYS A 115 -2.60 19.74 -1.99
N LEU A 116 -1.61 18.98 -1.52
CA LEU A 116 -0.97 19.10 -0.21
C LEU A 116 0.56 18.96 -0.37
N SER A 117 1.17 19.66 -1.32
CA SER A 117 2.58 19.47 -1.70
C SER A 117 3.62 19.59 -0.57
N PRO A 118 3.38 20.31 0.55
CA PRO A 118 4.29 20.24 1.70
C PRO A 118 4.39 18.84 2.35
N LEU A 119 3.51 17.90 1.99
CA LEU A 119 3.56 16.50 2.42
C LEU A 119 4.35 15.60 1.47
N ASP A 120 4.86 16.15 0.36
CA ASP A 120 5.70 15.40 -0.57
C ASP A 120 6.92 14.86 0.17
N SER A 121 7.22 13.59 -0.04
CA SER A 121 8.30 12.89 0.66
C SER A 121 9.02 11.95 -0.29
N GLN A 122 10.22 11.55 0.08
CA GLN A 122 10.99 10.56 -0.67
C GLN A 122 11.63 9.55 0.25
N ALA A 123 11.65 8.29 -0.17
CA ALA A 123 12.31 7.22 0.55
C ALA A 123 13.22 6.41 -0.34
N PHE A 124 14.37 6.04 0.21
CA PHE A 124 15.17 4.93 -0.29
C PHE A 124 14.61 3.65 0.29
N TYR A 125 14.59 2.58 -0.50
CA TYR A 125 14.22 1.27 0.01
C TYR A 125 15.15 0.18 -0.52
N GLY A 126 15.22 -0.90 0.25
CA GLY A 126 15.94 -2.09 -0.09
C GLY A 126 15.22 -3.31 0.45
N GLY A 127 15.39 -4.45 -0.20
CA GLY A 127 14.78 -5.68 0.27
C GLY A 127 15.40 -6.92 -0.30
N LEU A 128 15.02 -8.04 0.32
CA LEU A 128 15.44 -9.37 -0.04
C LEU A 128 14.20 -10.23 -0.30
N ASN A 129 14.25 -10.99 -1.39
CA ASN A 129 13.39 -12.14 -1.58
C ASN A 129 14.14 -13.38 -1.10
N LEU A 130 13.52 -14.17 -0.23
CA LEU A 130 14.06 -15.41 0.30
C LEU A 130 12.97 -16.48 0.36
N LEU A 131 13.10 -17.52 -0.46
CA LEU A 131 12.17 -18.66 -0.52
C LEU A 131 10.72 -18.23 -0.74
N GLY A 132 10.51 -17.20 -1.57
CA GLY A 132 9.18 -16.62 -1.85
C GLY A 132 8.67 -15.65 -0.78
N ASN A 133 9.43 -15.42 0.31
CA ASN A 133 9.13 -14.41 1.32
C ASN A 133 9.90 -13.13 1.01
N ARG A 134 9.29 -11.97 1.27
CA ARG A 134 9.88 -10.66 1.01
C ARG A 134 10.16 -9.94 2.32
N PHE A 135 11.35 -9.40 2.48
CA PHE A 135 11.74 -8.59 3.63
C PHE A 135 12.28 -7.26 3.14
N GLY A 136 11.82 -6.16 3.72
CA GLY A 136 12.08 -4.82 3.23
C GLY A 136 12.37 -3.82 4.32
N VAL A 137 13.17 -2.84 3.95
CA VAL A 137 13.41 -1.64 4.73
C VAL A 137 13.23 -0.41 3.84
N SER A 138 12.74 0.67 4.41
CA SER A 138 12.79 1.98 3.76
C SER A 138 13.17 3.07 4.74
N PHE A 139 13.75 4.14 4.21
CA PHE A 139 14.16 5.30 4.96
C PHE A 139 13.84 6.57 4.16
N SER A 140 13.06 7.47 4.76
CA SER A 140 12.86 8.84 4.27
C SER A 140 13.58 9.83 5.17
N HIS A 141 14.09 10.90 4.56
CA HIS A 141 14.72 11.99 5.27
C HIS A 141 14.29 13.31 4.65
N ASP A 142 13.15 13.81 5.13
CA ASP A 142 12.65 15.12 4.80
C ASP A 142 12.94 16.08 5.96
N PRO A 143 13.08 17.41 5.72
CA PRO A 143 13.47 18.37 6.76
C PRO A 143 12.58 18.34 8.01
N ASP A 144 11.28 18.09 7.82
CA ASP A 144 10.28 18.11 8.88
C ASP A 144 9.92 16.72 9.42
N ARG A 145 10.37 15.64 8.76
CA ARG A 145 10.00 14.26 9.12
C ARG A 145 11.00 13.24 8.59
N GLN A 146 11.36 12.29 9.44
CA GLN A 146 12.15 11.12 9.06
C GLN A 146 11.35 9.86 9.37
N ASP A 147 11.16 9.01 8.37
CA ASP A 147 10.43 7.76 8.53
C ASP A 147 11.35 6.57 8.25
N SER A 148 11.19 5.52 9.05
CA SER A 148 11.84 4.23 8.80
C SER A 148 10.80 3.13 8.83
N THR A 149 10.71 2.35 7.76
CA THR A 149 9.75 1.25 7.66
C THR A 149 10.47 -0.07 7.57
N LEU A 150 9.97 -1.07 8.29
CA LEU A 150 10.27 -2.47 8.14
C LEU A 150 9.02 -3.17 7.59
N PHE A 151 9.22 -4.06 6.62
CA PHE A 151 8.16 -4.82 5.99
C PHE A 151 8.57 -6.28 5.86
N ALA A 152 7.62 -7.19 6.13
CA ALA A 152 7.77 -8.61 5.89
C ALA A 152 6.50 -9.14 5.24
N ASP A 153 6.65 -9.90 4.16
CA ASP A 153 5.58 -10.63 3.51
C ASP A 153 5.99 -12.10 3.39
N LEU A 154 5.26 -12.94 4.10
CA LEU A 154 5.49 -14.37 4.22
C LEU A 154 4.68 -15.16 3.17
N GLY A 155 4.50 -14.58 1.97
CA GLY A 155 3.78 -15.22 0.87
C GLY A 155 4.39 -16.54 0.37
N GLY A 156 5.67 -16.79 0.65
CA GLY A 156 6.32 -18.07 0.37
C GLY A 156 5.86 -19.19 1.31
N THR A 157 5.35 -18.84 2.49
CA THR A 157 4.84 -19.78 3.50
C THR A 157 3.37 -19.48 3.81
N GLN A 158 2.46 -20.19 3.16
CA GLN A 158 1.01 -20.01 3.34
C GLN A 158 0.38 -21.17 4.11
N PRO A 159 0.53 -21.25 5.45
CA PRO A 159 -0.15 -22.27 6.23
C PRO A 159 -1.66 -22.14 6.03
N PHE A 160 -2.31 -23.24 5.69
CA PHE A 160 -3.75 -23.28 5.38
C PHE A 160 -4.19 -22.38 4.21
N GLY A 161 -3.26 -21.97 3.33
CA GLY A 161 -3.52 -21.08 2.21
C GLY A 161 -3.77 -19.62 2.64
N ILE A 162 -3.23 -19.22 3.80
CA ILE A 162 -3.31 -17.85 4.32
C ILE A 162 -1.93 -17.21 4.18
N GLY A 163 -1.85 -16.11 3.44
CA GLY A 163 -0.69 -15.24 3.41
C GLY A 163 -0.67 -14.32 4.62
N VAL A 164 0.52 -13.99 5.11
CA VAL A 164 0.73 -13.07 6.23
C VAL A 164 1.71 -12.00 5.80
N SER A 165 1.36 -10.73 5.96
CA SER A 165 2.32 -9.63 5.86
C SER A 165 2.22 -8.70 7.04
N MET A 166 3.34 -8.05 7.34
CA MET A 166 3.50 -7.16 8.49
C MET A 166 4.27 -5.92 8.06
N LYS A 167 3.90 -4.79 8.64
CA LYS A 167 4.60 -3.52 8.48
C LYS A 167 4.79 -2.88 9.84
N TYR A 168 5.95 -2.27 10.06
CA TYR A 168 6.24 -1.44 11.22
C TYR A 168 6.98 -0.21 10.76
N THR A 169 6.45 0.97 11.07
CA THR A 169 7.03 2.24 10.67
C THR A 169 7.26 3.10 11.91
N THR A 170 8.44 3.71 12.00
CA THR A 170 8.74 4.73 13.00
C THR A 170 8.78 6.09 12.33
N HIS A 171 8.20 7.07 12.99
CA HIS A 171 8.09 8.45 12.55
C HIS A 171 8.82 9.34 13.54
N GLN A 172 9.77 10.14 13.06
CA GLN A 172 10.46 11.14 13.85
C GLN A 172 10.15 12.53 13.27
N LEU A 173 9.58 13.40 14.10
CA LEU A 173 9.20 14.75 13.71
C LEU A 173 10.38 15.69 13.90
N GLY A 174 10.69 16.48 12.89
CA GLY A 174 11.73 17.51 12.95
C GLY A 174 11.38 18.61 13.97
N THR A 175 10.09 18.92 14.10
CA THR A 175 9.55 19.78 15.15
C THR A 175 8.50 19.01 15.95
N PRO A 176 8.66 18.86 17.28
CA PRO A 176 7.67 18.15 18.10
C PRO A 176 6.28 18.81 18.04
N THR A 177 5.23 17.99 17.93
CA THR A 177 3.84 18.46 17.97
C THR A 177 3.37 18.57 19.41
N SER A 178 2.80 19.71 19.80
CA SER A 178 2.22 19.90 21.14
C SER A 178 0.85 19.24 21.24
N VAL A 179 0.62 18.50 22.32
CA VAL A 179 -0.61 17.80 22.67
C VAL A 179 -0.94 18.02 24.14
N ASP A 180 -2.16 17.69 24.58
CA ASP A 180 -2.61 17.94 25.96
C ASP A 180 -1.68 17.31 27.02
N GLY A 181 -1.06 16.17 26.69
CA GLY A 181 -0.13 15.44 27.57
C GLY A 181 1.35 15.85 27.47
N GLY A 182 1.72 16.80 26.61
CA GLY A 182 3.11 17.22 26.41
C GLY A 182 3.45 17.51 24.94
N ALA A 183 4.58 16.98 24.47
CA ALA A 183 4.99 17.10 23.09
C ALA A 183 5.42 15.76 22.51
N ILE A 184 5.00 15.46 21.29
CA ILE A 184 5.31 14.24 20.57
C ILE A 184 6.43 14.55 19.59
N SER A 185 7.59 13.94 19.80
CA SER A 185 8.73 14.03 18.87
C SER A 185 8.84 12.80 17.95
N SER A 186 8.21 11.69 18.33
CA SER A 186 8.20 10.46 17.55
C SER A 186 7.03 9.56 17.91
N PHE A 187 6.64 8.72 16.98
CA PHE A 187 5.60 7.69 17.16
C PHE A 187 5.85 6.52 16.20
N SER A 188 5.08 5.44 16.34
CA SER A 188 5.17 4.30 15.46
C SER A 188 3.82 3.73 15.07
N ASP A 189 3.79 3.17 13.87
CA ASP A 189 2.63 2.57 13.25
C ASP A 189 2.94 1.13 12.88
N TRP A 190 1.94 0.27 12.94
CA TRP A 190 2.10 -1.09 12.48
C TRP A 190 0.84 -1.63 11.85
N SER A 191 1.01 -2.63 11.01
CA SER A 191 -0.11 -3.39 10.46
C SER A 191 0.23 -4.86 10.29
N VAL A 192 -0.79 -5.70 10.45
CA VAL A 192 -0.75 -7.12 10.10
C VAL A 192 -1.88 -7.36 9.10
N GLN A 193 -1.55 -8.01 8.00
CA GLN A 193 -2.50 -8.43 6.99
C GLN A 193 -2.52 -9.95 6.88
N LEU A 194 -3.72 -10.50 6.88
CA LEU A 194 -4.00 -11.88 6.50
C LEU A 194 -4.67 -11.86 5.12
N SER A 195 -4.12 -12.58 4.17
CA SER A 195 -4.65 -12.65 2.80
C SER A 195 -5.06 -14.06 2.42
N ARG A 196 -6.18 -14.19 1.71
CA ARG A 196 -6.62 -15.49 1.16
C ARG A 196 -7.38 -15.31 -0.14
N ALA A 197 -6.93 -16.01 -1.17
CA ALA A 197 -7.67 -16.13 -2.41
C ALA A 197 -8.92 -17.02 -2.23
N TRP A 198 -10.08 -16.51 -2.64
CA TRP A 198 -11.35 -17.22 -2.61
C TRP A 198 -12.17 -16.96 -3.87
N LYS A 199 -12.33 -17.99 -4.71
CA LYS A 199 -13.14 -17.95 -5.96
C LYS A 199 -12.77 -16.79 -6.90
N GLY A 200 -11.47 -16.50 -7.04
CA GLY A 200 -10.97 -15.41 -7.89
C GLY A 200 -11.09 -14.02 -7.27
N VAL A 201 -11.36 -13.93 -5.96
CA VAL A 201 -11.31 -12.70 -5.17
C VAL A 201 -10.23 -12.88 -4.10
N ASP A 202 -9.29 -11.97 -4.03
CA ASP A 202 -8.34 -11.86 -2.94
C ASP A 202 -9.01 -11.14 -1.77
N LEU A 203 -9.15 -11.84 -0.65
CA LEU A 203 -9.71 -11.31 0.58
C LEU A 203 -8.56 -10.96 1.52
N ASP A 204 -8.46 -9.70 1.92
CA ASP A 204 -7.52 -9.24 2.92
C ASP A 204 -8.25 -8.79 4.19
N LEU A 205 -7.77 -9.27 5.34
CA LEU A 205 -8.10 -8.76 6.66
C LEU A 205 -6.86 -8.06 7.20
N ILE A 206 -6.96 -6.76 7.39
CA ILE A 206 -5.84 -5.92 7.84
C ILE A 206 -6.21 -5.32 9.19
N TYR A 207 -5.36 -5.51 10.19
CA TYR A 207 -5.42 -4.74 11.42
C TYR A 207 -4.22 -3.79 11.45
N SER A 208 -4.47 -2.53 11.73
CA SER A 208 -3.43 -1.50 11.85
C SER A 208 -3.66 -0.68 13.10
N ASP A 209 -2.58 -0.23 13.72
CA ASP A 209 -2.63 0.57 14.95
C ASP A 209 -1.42 1.50 15.03
N SER A 210 -1.51 2.49 15.92
CA SER A 210 -0.44 3.44 16.19
C SER A 210 -0.07 3.42 17.69
N SER A 211 1.12 3.89 18.02
CA SER A 211 1.49 4.19 19.40
C SER A 211 0.75 5.42 19.95
N LEU A 212 0.10 6.19 19.06
CA LEU A 212 -0.73 7.35 19.38
C LEU A 212 -2.17 6.93 19.65
N SER A 213 -2.91 7.73 20.42
CA SER A 213 -4.35 7.53 20.63
C SER A 213 -5.06 8.82 21.04
N GLY A 214 -6.36 8.95 20.75
CA GLY A 214 -7.16 10.09 21.18
C GLY A 214 -6.62 11.44 20.72
N GLY A 215 -6.40 12.38 21.64
CA GLY A 215 -5.91 13.73 21.33
C GLY A 215 -4.50 13.76 20.72
N ASP A 216 -3.72 12.70 20.96
CA ASP A 216 -2.35 12.57 20.45
C ASP A 216 -2.31 12.31 18.94
N CYS A 217 -3.43 11.85 18.34
CA CYS A 217 -3.53 11.67 16.88
C CYS A 217 -3.28 12.97 16.09
N SER A 218 -3.37 14.14 16.74
CA SER A 218 -3.02 15.43 16.13
C SER A 218 -1.55 15.51 15.66
N ALA A 219 -0.66 14.65 16.16
CA ALA A 219 0.72 14.53 15.69
C ALA A 219 0.83 13.91 14.28
N TYR A 220 -0.21 13.24 13.77
CA TYR A 220 -0.36 13.02 12.33
C TYR A 220 -0.74 14.33 11.64
N SER A 221 0.20 15.26 11.50
CA SER A 221 -0.02 16.43 10.65
C SER A 221 -0.12 15.98 9.19
N GLY A 222 -1.30 16.08 8.56
CA GLY A 222 -1.49 15.78 7.13
C GLY A 222 -2.75 14.97 6.79
N HIS A 223 -2.63 14.10 5.77
CA HIS A 223 -3.70 13.40 5.01
C HIS A 223 -4.72 12.60 5.85
N ASN A 224 -4.32 12.11 7.04
CA ASN A 224 -5.21 11.37 7.93
C ASN A 224 -4.92 11.73 9.40
N SER A 225 -5.90 12.29 10.10
CA SER A 225 -5.80 12.60 11.54
C SER A 225 -6.26 11.45 12.44
N GLN A 226 -6.59 10.28 11.86
CA GLN A 226 -7.00 9.10 12.59
C GLN A 226 -5.77 8.22 12.86
N CYS A 227 -5.53 7.92 14.13
CA CYS A 227 -4.44 7.04 14.56
C CYS A 227 -4.91 5.82 15.35
N ASP A 228 -6.22 5.71 15.61
CA ASP A 228 -6.79 4.61 16.37
C ASP A 228 -6.73 3.28 15.60
N GLY A 229 -6.70 2.18 16.35
CA GLY A 229 -6.76 0.83 15.81
C GLY A 229 -7.90 0.63 14.81
N LEU A 230 -7.56 0.18 13.60
CA LEU A 230 -8.48 0.01 12.49
C LEU A 230 -8.44 -1.42 11.96
N LEU A 231 -9.62 -2.04 11.86
CA LEU A 231 -9.82 -3.29 11.15
C LEU A 231 -10.37 -3.01 9.75
N THR A 232 -9.58 -3.31 8.72
CA THR A 232 -9.94 -3.15 7.32
C THR A 232 -10.21 -4.50 6.68
N LEU A 233 -11.36 -4.61 6.00
CA LEU A 233 -11.69 -5.71 5.12
C LEU A 233 -11.56 -5.24 3.68
N LYS A 234 -10.67 -5.87 2.91
CA LYS A 234 -10.49 -5.60 1.49
C LYS A 234 -10.88 -6.83 0.69
N ALA A 235 -11.62 -6.62 -0.39
CA ALA A 235 -11.91 -7.65 -1.38
C ALA A 235 -11.47 -7.12 -2.75
N VAL A 236 -10.43 -7.73 -3.31
CA VAL A 236 -9.90 -7.37 -4.62
C VAL A 236 -10.22 -8.49 -5.57
N ARG A 237 -10.91 -8.14 -6.66
CA ARG A 237 -11.05 -9.05 -7.79
C ARG A 237 -10.21 -8.49 -8.92
N SER A 238 -9.13 -9.17 -9.25
CA SER A 238 -8.47 -8.91 -10.53
C SER A 238 -9.45 -9.30 -11.64
N PHE A 239 -9.73 -8.34 -12.52
CA PHE A 239 -10.55 -8.59 -13.70
C PHE A 239 -9.75 -9.29 -14.82
N TYR A 240 -8.49 -9.60 -14.54
CA TYR A 240 -7.46 -10.08 -15.45
C TYR A 240 -6.58 -11.13 -14.77
#